data_AF-A0A2E8X334-F1
#
_entry.id   AF-A0A2E8X334-F1
#
_cell.length_a   1.000
_cell.length_b   1.000
_cell.length_c   1.000
_cell.angle_alpha   90.00
_cell.angle_beta   90.00
_cell.angle_gamma   90.00
#
_symmetry.space_group_name_H-M   'P 1'
#
loop_
_entity.id
_entity.type
_entity.pdbx_description
1 polymer ?
#
loop_
_entity_poly.entity_id
_entity_poly.type
_entity_poly.pdbx_seq_one_letter_code
_entity_poly.pdbx_strand_id
1 'polypeptide(L)'
;MLTNIFLKSLWDFRKAAIYWFIGIFLLATYIMYVVSTIELDTFQEISKSMPKTLSQFVGGESGLDFGSIEGFLNAQVFTIMAPIMAIAVAVNYGGKATAQEERSKSLDIILSTPTSREKFISQKIFSMIIKTLFIALTHWIAYIVLGIFFSQKIPVEGLSAICLNLFLMGITFGTISVFIGTLSGN
;
A
#
# COMPACT_ATOMS: atom_id res chain seq x y z
N MET A 1 24.79 5.50 -15.77
CA MET A 1 23.62 5.08 -14.96
C MET A 1 22.64 4.15 -15.69
N LEU A 2 22.77 3.92 -17.00
CA LEU A 2 21.85 3.08 -17.79
C LEU A 2 22.04 1.55 -17.60
N THR A 3 23.03 1.11 -16.82
CA THR A 3 23.37 -0.31 -16.70
C THR A 3 22.45 -1.08 -15.72
N ASN A 4 21.69 -0.38 -14.86
CA ASN A 4 20.83 -1.02 -13.84
C ASN A 4 19.41 -0.42 -13.86
N ILE A 5 18.48 -1.15 -14.51
CA ILE A 5 17.08 -0.73 -14.69
C ILE A 5 16.37 -0.65 -13.33
N PHE A 6 16.69 -1.55 -12.39
CA PHE A 6 16.12 -1.53 -11.04
C PHE A 6 16.44 -0.21 -10.31
N LEU A 7 17.71 0.19 -10.27
CA LEU A 7 18.12 1.44 -9.60
C LEU A 7 17.50 2.66 -10.27
N LYS A 8 17.44 2.68 -11.60
CA LYS A 8 16.79 3.74 -12.36
C LYS A 8 15.29 3.83 -12.03
N SER A 9 14.60 2.69 -11.97
CA SER A 9 13.19 2.61 -11.64
C SER A 9 12.87 3.10 -10.22
N LEU A 10 13.78 2.87 -9.26
CA LEU A 10 13.68 3.44 -7.91
C LEU A 10 13.99 4.94 -7.88
N TRP A 11 15.00 5.38 -8.64
CA TRP A 11 15.34 6.80 -8.75
C TRP A 11 14.18 7.62 -9.33
N ASP A 12 13.51 7.11 -10.34
CA ASP A 12 12.35 7.79 -10.95
C ASP A 12 11.14 7.79 -10.00
N PHE A 13 11.06 6.81 -9.08
CA PHE A 13 10.02 6.75 -8.05
C PHE A 13 10.22 7.77 -6.91
N ARG A 14 11.43 8.31 -6.68
CA ARG A 14 11.73 9.15 -5.50
C ARG A 14 10.76 10.31 -5.27
N LYS A 15 10.31 11.00 -6.34
CA LYS A 15 9.34 12.09 -6.22
C LYS A 15 7.97 11.57 -5.79
N ALA A 16 7.50 10.49 -6.43
CA ALA A 16 6.27 9.82 -6.04
C ALA A 16 6.35 9.27 -4.61
N ALA A 17 7.51 8.72 -4.20
CA ALA A 17 7.75 8.24 -2.85
C ALA A 17 7.55 9.35 -1.81
N ILE A 18 8.06 10.56 -2.07
CA ILE A 18 7.85 11.73 -1.20
C ILE A 18 6.36 12.09 -1.11
N TYR A 19 5.64 12.13 -2.23
CA TYR A 19 4.20 12.42 -2.20
C TYR A 19 3.39 11.35 -1.45
N TRP A 20 3.72 10.07 -1.65
CA TRP A 20 3.11 8.97 -0.90
C TRP A 20 3.41 9.07 0.59
N PHE A 21 4.67 9.33 0.95
CA PHE A 21 5.09 9.51 2.33
C PHE A 21 4.29 10.63 3.01
N ILE A 22 4.27 11.81 2.40
CA ILE A 22 3.54 12.97 2.93
C ILE A 22 2.05 12.68 3.03
N GLY A 23 1.44 12.13 1.98
CA GLY A 23 0.01 11.83 1.95
C GLY A 23 -0.41 10.83 3.04
N ILE A 24 0.35 9.75 3.20
CA ILE A 24 0.09 8.74 4.23
C ILE A 24 0.31 9.33 5.62
N PHE A 25 1.38 10.10 5.84
CA PHE A 25 1.64 10.74 7.13
C PHE A 25 0.57 11.76 7.51
N LEU A 26 0.12 12.59 6.56
CA LEU A 26 -0.95 13.56 6.80
C LEU A 26 -2.28 12.85 7.12
N LEU A 27 -2.62 11.82 6.37
CA LEU A 27 -3.80 10.99 6.65
C LEU A 27 -3.71 10.36 8.03
N ALA A 28 -2.57 9.72 8.35
CA ALA A 28 -2.36 9.11 9.65
C ALA A 28 -2.44 10.14 10.79
N THR A 29 -1.88 11.34 10.58
CA THR A 29 -1.96 12.44 11.56
C THR A 29 -3.40 12.87 11.80
N TYR A 30 -4.19 13.03 10.73
CA TYR A 30 -5.61 13.35 10.83
C TYR A 30 -6.38 12.28 11.61
N ILE A 31 -6.18 11.00 11.28
CA ILE A 31 -6.86 9.89 11.94
C ILE A 31 -6.46 9.80 13.43
N MET A 32 -5.17 9.91 13.73
CA MET A 32 -4.68 9.84 15.10
C MET A 32 -5.10 11.05 15.94
N TYR A 33 -5.19 12.23 15.33
CA TYR A 33 -5.78 13.40 15.97
C TYR A 33 -7.24 13.13 16.36
N VAL A 34 -8.07 12.62 15.44
CA VAL A 34 -9.47 12.29 15.71
C VAL A 34 -9.59 11.31 16.88
N VAL A 35 -8.84 10.19 16.84
CA VAL A 35 -8.83 9.18 17.92
C VAL A 35 -8.36 9.76 19.26
N SER A 36 -7.45 10.73 19.26
CA SER A 36 -7.00 11.37 20.51
C SER A 36 -8.02 12.35 21.11
N THR A 37 -8.92 12.89 20.29
CA THR A 37 -9.87 13.94 20.70
C THR A 37 -11.27 13.42 21.03
N ILE A 38 -11.67 12.28 20.46
CA ILE A 38 -13.01 11.72 20.60
C ILE A 38 -12.93 10.41 21.36
N GLU A 39 -13.77 10.25 22.39
CA GLU A 39 -13.87 9.00 23.13
C GLU A 39 -14.39 7.87 22.22
N LEU A 40 -13.63 6.79 22.14
CA LEU A 40 -13.94 5.61 21.32
C LEU A 40 -15.29 4.97 21.71
N ASP A 41 -15.73 5.12 22.96
CA ASP A 41 -17.04 4.67 23.43
C ASP A 41 -18.19 5.35 22.69
N THR A 42 -18.03 6.63 22.32
CA THR A 42 -19.03 7.36 21.53
C THR A 42 -19.15 6.77 20.12
N PHE A 43 -18.03 6.37 19.51
CA PHE A 43 -18.05 5.67 18.23
C PHE A 43 -18.66 4.27 18.32
N GLN A 44 -18.44 3.58 19.44
CA GLN A 44 -19.00 2.26 19.67
C GLN A 44 -20.54 2.30 19.80
N GLU A 45 -21.10 3.34 20.39
CA GLU A 45 -22.56 3.55 20.41
C GLU A 45 -23.14 3.79 19.01
N ILE A 46 -22.46 4.60 18.18
CA ILE A 46 -22.85 4.81 16.78
C ILE A 46 -22.77 3.49 16.01
N SER A 47 -21.76 2.66 16.25
CA SER A 47 -21.61 1.34 15.62
C SER A 47 -22.78 0.39 15.94
N LYS A 48 -23.24 0.40 17.20
CA LYS A 48 -24.40 -0.41 17.63
C LYS A 48 -25.69 -0.01 16.91
N SER A 49 -25.78 1.22 16.41
CA SER A 49 -26.93 1.68 15.62
C SER A 49 -26.88 1.28 14.14
N MET A 50 -25.74 0.76 13.64
CA MET A 50 -25.62 0.32 12.25
C MET A 50 -26.24 -1.07 12.03
N PRO A 51 -26.87 -1.33 10.86
CA PRO A 51 -27.32 -2.67 10.49
C PRO A 51 -26.18 -3.69 10.51
N LYS A 52 -26.41 -4.88 11.06
CA LYS A 52 -25.40 -5.95 11.16
C LYS A 52 -24.74 -6.29 9.82
N THR A 53 -25.51 -6.26 8.73
CA THR A 53 -24.99 -6.54 7.38
C THR A 53 -23.95 -5.49 6.95
N LEU A 54 -24.14 -4.23 7.35
CA LEU A 54 -23.21 -3.15 7.01
C LEU A 54 -21.94 -3.22 7.87
N SER A 55 -22.08 -3.53 9.17
CA SER A 55 -20.91 -3.68 10.05
C SER A 55 -20.04 -4.87 9.67
N GLN A 56 -20.63 -5.99 9.24
CA GLN A 56 -19.89 -7.15 8.76
C GLN A 56 -19.20 -6.92 7.41
N PHE A 57 -19.81 -6.12 6.52
CA PHE A 57 -19.19 -5.77 5.25
C PHE A 57 -17.91 -4.93 5.45
N VAL A 58 -17.90 -4.02 6.42
CA VAL A 58 -16.77 -3.11 6.65
C VAL A 58 -15.76 -3.67 7.66
N GLY A 59 -16.20 -4.44 8.66
CA GLY A 59 -15.35 -4.99 9.74
C GLY A 59 -15.05 -6.50 9.64
N GLY A 60 -15.57 -7.20 8.63
CA GLY A 60 -15.45 -8.66 8.50
C GLY A 60 -16.38 -9.43 9.45
N GLU A 61 -16.15 -10.74 9.61
CA GLU A 61 -16.99 -11.62 10.48
C GLU A 61 -17.07 -11.14 11.93
N SER A 62 -16.02 -10.47 12.42
CA SER A 62 -15.92 -9.90 13.77
C SER A 62 -16.78 -8.66 13.98
N GLY A 63 -17.26 -8.03 12.89
CA GLY A 63 -17.94 -6.73 12.93
C GLY A 63 -16.97 -5.57 13.18
N LEU A 64 -17.53 -4.35 13.27
CA LEU A 64 -16.76 -3.14 13.56
C LEU A 64 -16.61 -2.97 15.07
N ASP A 65 -15.40 -3.20 15.59
CA ASP A 65 -15.03 -2.75 16.94
C ASP A 65 -14.45 -1.34 16.86
N PHE A 66 -15.23 -0.33 17.25
CA PHE A 66 -14.71 1.04 17.38
C PHE A 66 -14.32 1.38 18.82
N GLY A 67 -14.54 0.47 19.78
CA GLY A 67 -14.16 0.68 21.19
C GLY A 67 -12.66 0.58 21.42
N SER A 68 -11.91 0.05 20.46
CA SER A 68 -10.44 -0.06 20.50
C SER A 68 -9.78 0.75 19.39
N ILE A 69 -8.57 1.25 19.66
CA ILE A 69 -7.74 1.97 18.68
C ILE A 69 -7.42 1.05 17.49
N GLU A 70 -7.17 -0.24 17.75
CA GLU A 70 -6.89 -1.22 16.72
C GLU A 70 -8.06 -1.42 15.76
N GLY A 71 -9.26 -1.63 16.32
CA GLY A 71 -10.46 -1.82 15.52
C GLY A 71 -10.85 -0.55 14.75
N PHE A 72 -10.65 0.64 15.34
CA PHE A 72 -10.84 1.91 14.65
C PHE A 72 -9.87 2.06 13.45
N LEU A 73 -8.58 1.82 13.66
CA LEU A 73 -7.57 1.89 12.60
C LEU A 73 -7.83 0.83 11.52
N ASN A 74 -8.22 -0.38 11.91
CA ASN A 74 -8.59 -1.43 10.96
C ASN A 74 -9.73 -0.95 10.05
N ALA A 75 -10.84 -0.53 10.64
CA ALA A 75 -12.04 -0.11 9.93
C ALA A 75 -11.81 1.09 9.00
N GLN A 76 -11.12 2.14 9.49
CA GLN A 76 -10.98 3.40 8.75
C GLN A 76 -9.84 3.36 7.73
N VAL A 77 -8.76 2.63 8.02
CA VAL A 77 -7.52 2.72 7.25
C VAL A 77 -7.22 1.40 6.56
N PHE A 78 -7.18 0.30 7.31
CA PHE A 78 -6.61 -0.95 6.80
C PHE A 78 -7.59 -1.89 6.09
N THR A 79 -8.90 -1.70 6.21
CA THR A 79 -9.88 -2.49 5.44
C THR A 79 -9.91 -2.10 3.96
N ILE A 80 -9.89 -0.80 3.65
CA ILE A 80 -10.10 -0.31 2.28
C ILE A 80 -9.01 0.67 1.83
N MET A 81 -8.77 1.75 2.59
CA MET A 81 -7.91 2.85 2.13
C MET A 81 -6.47 2.40 1.87
N ALA A 82 -5.79 1.86 2.88
CA ALA A 82 -4.41 1.42 2.74
C ALA A 82 -4.26 0.29 1.69
N PRO A 83 -5.12 -0.75 1.66
CA PRO A 83 -5.17 -1.73 0.57
C PRO A 83 -5.19 -1.12 -0.82
N ILE A 84 -6.10 -0.18 -1.08
CA ILE A 84 -6.20 0.47 -2.39
C ILE A 84 -4.92 1.22 -2.74
N MET A 85 -4.28 1.89 -1.78
CA MET A 85 -3.01 2.58 -2.02
C MET A 85 -1.89 1.61 -2.40
N ALA A 86 -1.72 0.52 -1.65
CA ALA A 86 -0.69 -0.49 -1.92
C ALA A 86 -0.93 -1.20 -3.26
N ILE A 87 -2.18 -1.60 -3.53
CA ILE A 87 -2.59 -2.23 -4.79
C ILE A 87 -2.38 -1.25 -5.95
N ALA A 88 -2.78 0.01 -5.82
CA ALA A 88 -2.61 1.01 -6.87
C ALA A 88 -1.13 1.17 -7.23
N VAL A 89 -0.24 1.32 -6.24
CA VAL A 89 1.21 1.40 -6.50
C VAL A 89 1.70 0.12 -7.18
N ALA A 90 1.36 -1.05 -6.64
CA ALA A 90 1.84 -2.32 -7.17
C ALA A 90 1.36 -2.57 -8.60
N VAL A 91 0.08 -2.37 -8.90
CA VAL A 91 -0.50 -2.55 -10.25
C VAL A 91 0.08 -1.53 -11.23
N ASN A 92 0.23 -0.25 -10.85
CA ASN A 92 0.82 0.76 -11.73
C ASN A 92 2.26 0.42 -12.12
N TYR A 93 3.08 -0.05 -11.16
CA TYR A 93 4.47 -0.42 -11.46
C TYR A 93 4.61 -1.83 -12.02
N GLY A 94 3.63 -2.72 -11.80
CA GLY A 94 3.49 -4.01 -12.45
C GLY A 94 3.18 -3.88 -13.95
N GLY A 95 2.21 -3.03 -14.33
CA GLY A 95 1.92 -2.74 -15.74
C GLY A 95 3.08 -2.07 -16.50
N LYS A 96 3.92 -1.30 -15.79
CA LYS A 96 5.19 -0.73 -16.31
C LYS A 96 6.33 -1.76 -16.47
N ALA A 97 6.12 -3.01 -16.09
CA ALA A 97 7.09 -4.06 -16.32
C ALA A 97 7.06 -4.59 -17.77
N THR A 98 5.96 -4.41 -18.50
CA THR A 98 5.77 -4.95 -19.85
C THR A 98 4.99 -3.99 -20.75
N ALA A 99 3.66 -4.00 -20.66
CA ALA A 99 2.72 -3.32 -21.57
C ALA A 99 3.01 -1.81 -21.76
N GLN A 100 3.31 -1.10 -20.67
CA GLN A 100 3.46 0.35 -20.75
C GLN A 100 4.78 0.79 -21.40
N GLU A 101 5.84 -0.01 -21.30
CA GLU A 101 7.13 0.29 -21.95
C GLU A 101 7.03 0.01 -23.47
N GLU A 102 6.29 -1.03 -23.86
CA GLU A 102 6.01 -1.37 -25.25
C GLU A 102 5.21 -0.26 -25.95
N ARG A 103 4.12 0.23 -25.33
CA ARG A 103 3.36 1.38 -25.86
C ARG A 103 4.18 2.66 -25.97
N SER A 104 5.13 2.86 -25.06
CA SER A 104 5.99 4.05 -25.08
C SER A 104 7.16 3.96 -26.06
N LYS A 105 7.29 2.85 -26.81
CA LYS A 105 8.41 2.54 -27.74
C LYS A 105 9.80 2.57 -27.08
N SER A 106 9.86 2.58 -25.75
CA SER A 106 11.11 2.52 -24.99
C SER A 106 11.68 1.10 -24.96
N LEU A 107 10.81 0.08 -25.09
CA LEU A 107 11.19 -1.32 -25.01
C LEU A 107 12.18 -1.70 -26.12
N ASP A 108 11.97 -1.25 -27.35
CA ASP A 108 12.86 -1.51 -28.49
C ASP A 108 14.25 -0.90 -28.28
N ILE A 109 14.31 0.29 -27.67
CA ILE A 109 15.57 0.97 -27.35
C ILE A 109 16.29 0.22 -26.22
N ILE A 110 15.58 -0.24 -25.19
CA ILE A 110 16.17 -0.96 -24.06
C ILE A 110 16.66 -2.35 -24.50
N LEU A 111 15.89 -3.07 -25.29
CA LEU A 111 16.28 -4.39 -25.81
C LEU A 111 17.33 -4.33 -26.92
N SER A 112 17.60 -3.15 -27.50
CA SER A 112 18.77 -2.94 -28.35
C SER A 112 20.09 -2.96 -27.57
N THR A 113 20.01 -2.83 -26.24
CA THR A 113 21.15 -3.02 -25.34
C THR A 113 21.28 -4.51 -24.94
N PRO A 114 22.46 -5.01 -24.54
CA PRO A 114 22.69 -6.43 -24.24
C PRO A 114 22.09 -6.84 -22.88
N THR A 115 20.78 -6.70 -22.73
CA THR A 115 20.00 -7.13 -21.57
C THR A 115 18.97 -8.17 -21.99
N SER A 116 18.98 -9.34 -21.35
CA SER A 116 17.98 -10.39 -21.60
C SER A 116 16.60 -9.96 -21.09
N ARG A 117 15.54 -10.45 -21.77
CA ARG A 117 14.14 -10.19 -21.40
C ARG A 117 13.82 -10.63 -19.97
N GLU A 118 14.36 -11.77 -19.54
CA GLU A 118 14.18 -12.29 -18.18
C GLU A 118 14.81 -11.37 -17.11
N LYS A 119 16.00 -10.84 -17.39
CA LYS A 119 16.69 -9.91 -16.49
C LYS A 119 15.95 -8.57 -16.40
N PHE A 120 15.35 -8.13 -17.50
CA PHE A 120 14.51 -6.93 -17.51
C PHE A 120 13.25 -7.09 -16.65
N ILE A 121 12.48 -8.17 -16.88
CA ILE A 121 11.22 -8.42 -16.15
C ILE A 121 11.48 -8.62 -14.66
N SER A 122 12.50 -9.42 -14.30
CA SER A 122 12.85 -9.65 -12.88
C SER A 122 13.22 -8.35 -12.16
N GLN A 123 14.04 -7.49 -12.77
CA GLN A 123 14.40 -6.18 -12.19
C GLN A 123 13.18 -5.27 -11.99
N LYS A 124 12.18 -5.32 -12.89
CA LYS A 124 10.93 -4.56 -12.75
C LYS A 124 10.05 -5.11 -11.65
N ILE A 125 9.91 -6.45 -11.54
CA ILE A 125 9.18 -7.09 -10.44
C ILE A 125 9.83 -6.74 -9.09
N PHE A 126 11.15 -6.87 -8.96
CA PHE A 126 11.84 -6.46 -7.73
C PHE A 126 11.64 -4.97 -7.43
N SER A 127 11.66 -4.11 -8.45
CA SER A 127 11.39 -2.69 -8.25
C SER A 127 9.96 -2.44 -7.75
N MET A 128 8.96 -3.14 -8.30
CA MET A 128 7.57 -3.09 -7.82
C MET A 128 7.47 -3.55 -6.36
N ILE A 129 8.09 -4.69 -6.01
CA ILE A 129 8.12 -5.22 -4.63
C ILE A 129 8.67 -4.18 -3.66
N ILE A 130 9.81 -3.55 -3.96
CA ILE A 130 10.42 -2.53 -3.09
C ILE A 130 9.52 -1.29 -2.96
N LYS A 131 8.83 -0.88 -4.03
CA LYS A 131 7.88 0.24 -3.98
C LYS A 131 6.67 -0.07 -3.12
N THR A 132 6.13 -1.29 -3.21
CA THR A 132 5.02 -1.75 -2.35
C THR A 132 5.46 -1.86 -0.90
N LEU A 133 6.67 -2.39 -0.65
CA LEU A 133 7.26 -2.46 0.69
C LEU A 133 7.38 -1.06 1.31
N PHE A 134 7.81 -0.08 0.52
CA PHE A 134 7.90 1.30 0.97
C PHE A 134 6.54 1.85 1.46
N ILE A 135 5.43 1.55 0.76
CA ILE A 135 4.09 1.98 1.18
C ILE A 135 3.69 1.33 2.51
N ALA A 136 3.92 0.03 2.67
CA ALA A 136 3.61 -0.69 3.90
C ALA A 136 4.46 -0.19 5.08
N LEU A 137 5.76 0.00 4.89
CA LEU A 137 6.65 0.56 5.90
C LEU A 137 6.28 2.00 6.26
N THR A 138 5.84 2.80 5.29
CA THR A 138 5.38 4.17 5.57
C THR A 138 4.18 4.17 6.51
N HIS A 139 3.19 3.29 6.29
CA HIS A 139 2.07 3.14 7.22
C HIS A 139 2.55 2.68 8.59
N TRP A 140 3.39 1.65 8.64
CA TRP A 140 3.92 1.12 9.90
C TRP A 140 4.66 2.19 10.73
N ILE A 141 5.58 2.93 10.10
CA ILE A 141 6.33 4.01 10.75
C ILE A 141 5.39 5.14 11.17
N ALA A 142 4.46 5.55 10.30
CA ALA A 142 3.53 6.64 10.61
C ALA A 142 2.70 6.34 11.86
N TYR A 143 2.07 5.17 11.94
CA TYR A 143 1.24 4.83 13.09
C TYR A 143 2.04 4.57 14.37
N ILE A 144 3.27 4.04 14.29
CA ILE A 144 4.15 3.96 15.48
C ILE A 144 4.51 5.35 16.00
N VAL A 145 5.00 6.22 15.13
CA VAL A 145 5.45 7.57 15.52
C VAL A 145 4.28 8.38 16.07
N LEU A 146 3.13 8.35 15.40
CA LEU A 146 1.96 9.10 15.81
C LEU A 146 1.26 8.48 17.03
N GLY A 147 1.31 7.15 17.20
CA GLY A 147 0.86 6.48 18.42
C GLY A 147 1.60 7.00 19.64
N ILE A 148 2.93 7.10 19.56
CA ILE A 148 3.76 7.69 20.63
C ILE A 148 3.42 9.17 20.82
N PHE A 149 3.34 9.95 19.74
CA PHE A 149 3.09 11.40 19.79
C PHE A 149 1.75 11.75 20.45
N PHE A 150 0.67 11.02 20.11
CA PHE A 150 -0.66 11.22 20.67
C PHE A 150 -0.91 10.42 21.97
N SER A 151 0.12 9.78 22.53
CA SER A 151 0.02 8.93 23.73
C SER A 151 -1.02 7.81 23.62
N GLN A 152 -1.22 7.29 22.41
CA GLN A 152 -2.14 6.21 22.08
C GLN A 152 -1.39 4.87 22.05
N LYS A 153 -1.91 3.86 22.76
CA LYS A 153 -1.32 2.52 22.78
C LYS A 153 -1.78 1.72 21.56
N ILE A 154 -0.89 1.60 20.58
CA ILE A 154 -1.08 0.74 19.41
C ILE A 154 -0.20 -0.51 19.58
N PRO A 155 -0.79 -1.72 19.64
CA PRO A 155 -0.01 -2.95 19.71
C PRO A 155 0.83 -3.17 18.45
N VAL A 156 2.14 -3.26 18.66
CA VAL A 156 3.13 -3.36 17.57
C VAL A 156 2.97 -4.66 16.78
N GLU A 157 2.57 -5.76 17.45
CA GLU A 157 2.36 -7.06 16.81
C GLU A 157 1.22 -6.98 15.78
N GLY A 158 0.04 -6.49 16.20
CA GLY A 158 -1.12 -6.32 15.31
C GLY A 158 -0.82 -5.36 14.14
N LEU A 159 -0.16 -4.23 14.41
CA LEU A 159 0.23 -3.28 13.38
C LEU A 159 1.23 -3.87 12.37
N SER A 160 2.18 -4.68 12.85
CA SER A 160 3.16 -5.35 11.98
C SER A 160 2.49 -6.42 11.12
N ALA A 161 1.59 -7.22 11.69
CA ALA A 161 0.83 -8.23 10.98
C ALA A 161 -0.04 -7.63 9.87
N ILE A 162 -0.76 -6.54 10.16
CA ILE A 162 -1.63 -5.89 9.17
C ILE A 162 -0.83 -5.17 8.07
N CYS A 163 0.31 -4.55 8.39
CA CYS A 163 1.19 -3.97 7.38
C CYS A 163 1.87 -5.04 6.51
N LEU A 164 2.17 -6.22 7.08
CA LEU A 164 2.66 -7.36 6.31
C LEU A 164 1.57 -7.89 5.37
N ASN A 165 0.33 -8.04 5.84
CA ASN A 165 -0.81 -8.40 5.00
C ASN A 165 -0.97 -7.39 3.85
N LEU A 166 -0.93 -6.09 4.15
CA LEU A 166 -1.00 -5.02 3.17
C LEU A 166 0.09 -5.15 2.08
N PHE A 167 1.33 -5.43 2.49
CA PHE A 167 2.44 -5.66 1.58
C PHE A 167 2.21 -6.87 0.67
N LEU A 168 1.82 -8.01 1.26
CA LEU A 168 1.54 -9.24 0.52
C LEU A 168 0.38 -9.07 -0.47
N MET A 169 -0.69 -8.41 -0.04
CA MET A 169 -1.83 -8.11 -0.89
C MET A 169 -1.43 -7.24 -2.08
N GLY A 170 -0.64 -6.18 -1.84
CA GLY A 170 -0.09 -5.35 -2.91
C GLY A 170 0.74 -6.17 -3.92
N ILE A 171 1.65 -7.04 -3.45
CA ILE A 171 2.46 -7.90 -4.34
C ILE A 171 1.58 -8.84 -5.15
N THR A 172 0.57 -9.46 -4.55
CA THR A 172 -0.34 -10.38 -5.24
C THR A 172 -1.01 -9.72 -6.43
N PHE A 173 -1.65 -8.56 -6.21
CA PHE A 173 -2.31 -7.83 -7.30
C PHE A 173 -1.31 -7.24 -8.31
N GLY A 174 -0.14 -6.78 -7.86
CA GLY A 174 0.93 -6.33 -8.75
C GLY A 174 1.45 -7.44 -9.66
N THR A 175 1.61 -8.66 -9.13
CA THR A 175 2.06 -9.82 -9.90
C THR A 175 1.00 -10.26 -10.91
N ILE A 176 -0.29 -10.22 -10.54
CA ILE A 176 -1.40 -10.44 -11.48
C ILE A 176 -1.33 -9.39 -12.61
N SER A 177 -1.05 -8.12 -12.30
CA SER A 177 -0.89 -7.08 -13.31
C SER A 177 0.28 -7.35 -14.27
N VAL A 178 1.43 -7.83 -13.75
CA VAL A 178 2.56 -8.23 -14.60
C VAL A 178 2.16 -9.41 -15.50
N PHE A 179 1.51 -10.43 -14.94
CA PHE A 179 1.06 -11.61 -15.68
C PHE A 179 0.11 -11.24 -16.82
N ILE A 180 -0.93 -10.44 -16.53
CA ILE A 180 -1.86 -9.96 -17.55
C ILE A 180 -1.12 -9.14 -18.61
N GLY A 181 -0.22 -8.23 -18.20
CA GLY A 181 0.57 -7.41 -19.11
C GLY A 181 1.53 -8.22 -19.99
N THR A 182 1.99 -9.38 -19.53
CA THR A 182 2.78 -10.31 -20.37
C THR A 182 1.91 -11.08 -21.37
N LEU A 183 0.67 -11.43 -21.00
CA LEU A 183 -0.26 -12.16 -21.88
C LEU A 183 -0.87 -11.27 -22.95
N SER A 184 -1.15 -9.99 -22.64
CA SER A 184 -1.83 -9.08 -23.55
C SER A 184 -0.97 -8.62 -24.73
N GLY A 185 0.36 -8.71 -24.63
CA GLY A 185 1.30 -8.25 -25.68
C GLY A 185 1.07 -6.81 -26.14
N ASN A 186 0.43 -6.00 -25.28
CA ASN A 186 -0.07 -4.65 -25.49
C ASN A 186 -0.17 -3.95 -24.14
#